data_AF-A0A9E4BL52-F1
#
_entry.id   AF-A0A9E4BL52-F1
#
_cell.length_a   1.000
_cell.length_b   1.000
_cell.length_c   1.000
_cell.angle_alpha   90.00
_cell.angle_beta   90.00
_cell.angle_gamma   90.00
#
_symmetry.space_group_name_H-M   'P 1'
#
loop_
_entity.id
_entity.type
_entity.pdbx_description
1 polymer ?
#
loop_
_entity_poly.entity_id
_entity_poly.type
_entity_poly.pdbx_seq_one_letter_code
_entity_poly.pdbx_strand_id
1 'polypeptide(L)'
;MIEPYKSDARQCLQDRAKDVDGFVATCDYYADFMADYLDVPRNRMHVAPLGIKLDGHGESDIKPDPLPFAIGYLARICPEKGLHVLVDAF
;
A
#
# COMPACT_ATOMS: atom_id res chain seq x y z
N MET A 1 9.77 -7.29 14.36
CA MET A 1 10.40 -6.92 15.64
C MET A 1 9.95 -7.91 16.70
N ILE A 2 10.86 -8.31 17.59
CA ILE A 2 10.53 -9.15 18.75
C ILE A 2 9.97 -8.27 19.88
N GLU A 3 9.23 -8.86 20.80
CA GLU A 3 8.87 -8.16 22.06
C GLU A 3 10.12 -7.97 22.94
N PRO A 4 10.19 -6.90 23.75
CA PRO A 4 9.18 -5.85 23.94
C PRO A 4 9.25 -4.70 22.91
N TYR A 5 10.30 -4.67 22.09
CA TYR A 5 10.59 -3.53 21.22
C TYR A 5 9.45 -3.19 20.25
N LYS A 6 8.68 -4.21 19.81
CA LYS A 6 7.50 -3.99 18.96
C LYS A 6 6.45 -3.16 19.69
N SER A 7 6.13 -3.53 20.94
CA SER A 7 5.18 -2.80 21.77
C SER A 7 5.70 -1.41 22.13
N ASP A 8 7.00 -1.28 22.46
CA ASP A 8 7.62 0.01 22.79
C ASP A 8 7.59 0.98 21.60
N ALA A 9 7.90 0.49 20.40
CA ALA A 9 7.82 1.30 19.18
C ALA A 9 6.38 1.72 18.89
N ARG A 10 5.40 0.83 19.09
CA ARG A 10 3.98 1.19 18.92
C ARG A 10 3.56 2.27 19.92
N GLN A 11 3.94 2.13 21.19
CA GLN A 11 3.63 3.13 22.22
C GLN A 11 4.24 4.49 21.86
N CYS A 12 5.50 4.50 21.41
CA CYS A 12 6.15 5.71 20.93
C CYS A 12 5.38 6.37 19.77
N LEU A 13 4.94 5.57 18.79
CA LEU A 13 4.13 6.07 17.67
C LEU A 13 2.79 6.67 18.13
N GLN A 14 2.08 5.99 19.04
CA GLN A 14 0.82 6.48 19.60
C GLN A 14 1.01 7.79 20.37
N ASP A 15 2.07 7.89 21.17
CA ASP A 15 2.35 9.11 21.92
C ASP A 15 2.68 10.28 21.01
N ARG A 16 3.44 10.06 19.93
CA ARG A 16 3.78 11.11 18.96
C ARG A 16 2.64 11.45 18.02
N ALA A 17 1.73 10.51 17.75
CA ALA A 17 0.58 10.77 16.91
C ALA A 17 -0.38 11.82 17.52
N LYS A 18 -0.36 12.00 18.84
CA LYS A 18 -1.12 13.04 19.55
C LYS A 18 -0.71 14.46 19.14
N ASP A 19 0.57 14.63 18.80
CA ASP A 19 1.18 15.91 18.40
C ASP A 19 0.89 16.27 16.93
N VAL A 20 0.25 15.36 16.16
CA VAL A 20 -0.05 15.52 14.73
C VAL A 20 -1.52 15.93 14.52
N ASP A 21 -1.73 17.01 13.76
CA ASP A 21 -3.07 17.54 13.46
C ASP A 21 -3.84 16.70 12.44
N GLY A 22 -3.13 16.07 11.50
CA GLY A 22 -3.73 15.24 10.46
C GLY A 22 -2.71 14.36 9.73
N PHE A 23 -3.19 13.21 9.26
CA PHE A 23 -2.42 12.22 8.52
C PHE A 23 -3.01 12.03 7.12
N VAL A 24 -2.19 11.57 6.18
CA VAL A 24 -2.62 11.25 4.82
C VAL A 24 -2.40 9.77 4.55
N ALA A 25 -3.47 9.09 4.13
CA ALA A 25 -3.47 7.70 3.71
C ALA A 25 -3.87 7.60 2.23
N THR A 26 -3.51 6.49 1.57
CA THR A 26 -3.76 6.29 0.14
C THR A 26 -5.08 5.58 -0.17
N CYS A 27 -5.74 5.01 0.84
CA CYS A 27 -7.05 4.39 0.74
C CYS A 27 -7.76 4.35 2.10
N ASP A 28 -9.08 4.15 2.10
CA ASP A 28 -9.89 4.09 3.33
C ASP A 28 -9.50 2.94 4.25
N TYR A 29 -9.25 1.75 3.69
CA TYR A 29 -8.82 0.59 4.47
C TYR A 29 -7.58 0.90 5.32
N TYR A 30 -6.56 1.52 4.72
CA TYR A 30 -5.34 1.83 5.44
C TYR A 30 -5.52 2.98 6.43
N ALA A 31 -6.40 3.93 6.10
CA ALA A 31 -6.78 5.00 7.03
C ALA A 31 -7.47 4.45 8.29
N ASP A 32 -8.40 3.51 8.14
CA ASP A 32 -9.08 2.84 9.25
C ASP A 32 -8.07 2.05 10.09
N PHE A 33 -7.25 1.21 9.44
CA PHE A 33 -6.21 0.43 10.10
C PHE A 33 -5.24 1.31 10.91
N MET A 34 -4.77 2.42 10.32
CA MET A 34 -3.80 3.29 10.97
C MET A 34 -4.40 4.16 12.08
N ALA A 35 -5.68 4.52 11.99
CA ALA A 35 -6.38 5.22 13.07
C ALA A 35 -6.37 4.38 14.35
N ASP A 36 -6.72 3.10 14.24
CA ASP A 36 -6.69 2.15 15.35
C ASP A 36 -5.27 1.83 15.81
N TYR A 37 -4.33 1.70 14.86
CA TYR A 37 -2.94 1.38 15.17
C TYR A 37 -2.26 2.49 15.99
N LEU A 38 -2.49 3.76 15.60
CA LEU A 38 -1.92 4.96 16.21
C LEU A 38 -2.75 5.55 17.36
N ASP A 39 -3.92 4.98 17.66
CA ASP A 39 -4.83 5.48 18.71
C ASP A 39 -5.21 6.95 18.50
N VAL A 40 -5.65 7.28 17.28
CA VAL A 40 -6.13 8.61 16.93
C VAL A 40 -7.53 8.57 16.33
N PRO A 41 -8.36 9.61 16.54
CA PRO A 41 -9.66 9.71 15.92
C PRO A 41 -9.60 9.58 14.39
N ARG A 42 -10.49 8.78 13.79
CA ARG A 42 -10.53 8.54 12.34
C ARG A 42 -10.67 9.82 11.50
N ASN A 43 -11.26 10.88 12.06
CA ASN A 43 -11.40 12.18 11.39
C ASN A 43 -10.06 12.94 11.23
N ARG A 44 -8.97 12.50 11.87
CA ARG A 44 -7.60 12.98 11.62
C ARG A 44 -6.91 12.27 10.44
N MET A 45 -7.53 11.24 9.87
CA MET A 45 -7.00 10.53 8.69
C MET A 45 -7.69 11.05 7.43
N HIS A 46 -6.91 11.61 6.51
CA HIS A 46 -7.38 12.11 5.22
C HIS A 46 -6.93 11.17 4.11
N VAL A 47 -7.86 10.78 3.23
CA VAL A 47 -7.55 9.87 2.12
C VAL A 47 -7.24 10.67 0.86
N ALA A 48 -6.04 10.47 0.33
CA ALA A 48 -5.59 10.99 -0.95
C ALA A 48 -5.19 9.80 -1.85
N PRO A 49 -6.09 9.30 -2.72
CA PRO A 49 -5.79 8.20 -3.62
C PRO A 49 -4.61 8.53 -4.53
N LEU A 50 -3.70 7.56 -4.71
CA LEU A 50 -2.56 7.74 -5.60
C LEU A 50 -3.03 7.79 -7.06
N GLY A 51 -2.64 8.85 -7.77
CA GLY A 51 -2.75 8.95 -9.21
C GLY A 51 -1.43 8.58 -9.90
N ILE A 52 -1.49 8.49 -11.23
CA ILE A 52 -0.29 8.42 -12.09
C ILE A 52 -0.31 9.60 -13.06
N LYS A 53 0.87 10.01 -13.52
CA LYS A 53 0.98 10.93 -14.65
C LYS A 53 0.66 10.15 -15.92
N LEU A 54 -0.24 10.65 -16.76
CA LEU A 54 -0.69 9.92 -17.95
C LEU A 54 0.19 10.14 -19.19
N ASP A 55 1.04 11.16 -19.22
CA ASP A 55 1.98 11.40 -20.32
C ASP A 55 2.83 10.14 -20.58
N GLY A 56 2.70 9.55 -21.77
CA GLY A 56 3.41 8.32 -22.15
C GLY A 56 2.78 7.01 -21.64
N HIS A 57 1.59 7.06 -21.04
CA HIS A 57 0.81 5.90 -20.62
C HIS A 57 -0.47 5.76 -21.44
N GLY A 58 -0.83 4.52 -21.81
CA GLY A 58 -2.10 4.22 -22.49
C GLY A 58 -2.08 4.34 -24.02
N GLU A 59 -1.02 4.92 -24.60
CA GLU A 59 -0.77 4.86 -26.04
C GLU A 59 0.04 3.60 -26.35
N SER A 60 -0.63 2.59 -26.89
CA SER A 60 0.03 1.46 -27.54
C SER A 60 -0.45 1.41 -28.98
N ASP A 61 0.38 1.90 -29.90
CA ASP A 61 0.18 1.74 -31.35
C ASP A 61 0.34 0.28 -31.81
N ILE A 62 0.84 -0.58 -30.92
CA ILE A 62 0.98 -2.01 -31.17
C ILE A 62 -0.40 -2.63 -30.98
N LYS A 63 -1.06 -2.97 -32.08
CA LYS A 63 -2.09 -4.01 -32.11
C LYS A 63 -1.36 -5.33 -32.03
N PRO A 64 -1.41 -6.07 -30.92
CA PRO A 64 -0.82 -7.39 -30.91
C PRO A 64 -1.58 -8.25 -31.93
N ASP A 65 -0.87 -9.03 -32.76
CA ASP A 65 -1.44 -10.25 -33.33
C ASP A 65 -2.12 -11.04 -32.19
N PRO A 66 -3.16 -11.86 -32.45
CA PRO A 66 -3.86 -12.57 -31.39
C PRO A 66 -2.88 -13.32 -30.51
N LEU A 67 -2.62 -12.74 -29.33
CA LEU A 67 -1.65 -13.28 -28.39
C LEU A 67 -2.28 -14.55 -27.78
N PRO A 68 -1.50 -15.61 -27.56
CA PRO A 68 -1.96 -16.68 -26.68
C PRO A 68 -2.30 -16.08 -25.31
N PHE A 69 -3.20 -16.75 -24.56
CA PHE A 69 -3.54 -16.34 -23.20
C PHE A 69 -2.26 -16.22 -22.35
N ALA A 70 -2.01 -15.03 -21.83
CA ALA A 70 -0.80 -14.72 -21.07
C ALA A 70 -1.15 -13.94 -19.80
N ILE A 71 -0.44 -14.25 -18.72
CA ILE A 71 -0.51 -13.54 -17.44
C ILE A 71 0.79 -12.74 -17.28
N GLY A 72 0.68 -11.42 -17.19
CA GLY A 72 1.81 -10.52 -16.95
C GLY A 72 1.97 -10.19 -15.47
N TYR A 73 3.21 -10.21 -14.97
CA TYR A 73 3.54 -9.79 -13.62
C TYR A 73 4.70 -8.78 -13.66
N LEU A 74 4.48 -7.58 -13.12
CA LEU A 74 5.48 -6.52 -13.09
C LEU A 74 5.57 -5.90 -11.69
N ALA A 75 6.50 -6.41 -10.89
CA ALA A 75 6.85 -5.85 -9.59
C ALA A 75 8.30 -6.23 -9.21
N ARG A 76 8.83 -5.59 -8.16
CA ARG A 76 10.08 -6.03 -7.54
C ARG A 76 9.92 -7.46 -7.02
N ILE A 77 10.97 -8.28 -7.14
CA ILE A 77 11.00 -9.62 -6.55
C ILE A 77 11.24 -9.48 -5.05
N CYS A 78 10.15 -9.43 -4.28
CA CYS A 78 10.18 -9.44 -2.82
C CYS A 78 8.92 -10.10 -2.24
N PRO A 79 8.95 -10.63 -1.00
CA PRO A 79 7.83 -11.36 -0.41
C PRO A 79 6.50 -10.58 -0.43
N GLU A 80 6.56 -9.27 -0.15
CA GLU A 80 5.38 -8.38 -0.06
C GLU A 80 4.68 -8.19 -1.42
N LYS A 81 5.34 -8.54 -2.53
CA LYS A 81 4.75 -8.46 -3.87
C LYS A 81 4.20 -9.79 -4.37
N GLY A 82 4.42 -10.89 -3.66
CA GLY A 82 3.67 -12.13 -3.86
C GLY A 82 3.98 -12.94 -5.12
N LEU A 83 5.13 -12.76 -5.79
CA LEU A 83 5.48 -13.55 -6.98
C LEU A 83 5.48 -15.07 -6.69
N HIS A 84 5.91 -15.48 -5.50
CA HIS A 84 5.90 -16.88 -5.08
C HIS A 84 4.47 -17.45 -5.05
N VAL A 85 3.48 -16.68 -4.58
CA VAL A 85 2.07 -17.09 -4.58
C VAL A 85 1.56 -17.30 -6.00
N LEU A 86 1.97 -16.43 -6.95
CA LEU A 86 1.63 -16.60 -8.35
C LEU A 86 2.24 -17.89 -8.92
N VAL A 87 3.50 -18.19 -8.61
CA VAL A 87 4.17 -19.41 -9.07
C VAL A 87 3.52 -20.66 -8.50
N ASP A 88 3.18 -20.68 -7.21
CA ASP A 88 2.56 -21.83 -6.56
C ASP A 88 1.14 -22.15 -7.08
N ALA A 89 0.49 -21.21 -7.77
CA ALA A 89 -0.87 -21.35 -8.29
C ALA A 89 -0.95 -22.00 -9.69
N PHE A 90 0.19 -22.29 -10.35
CA PHE A 90 0.27 -22.83 -11.72
C PHE A 90 1.29 -23.97 -11.83
#